data_AF-A0A3L7PAR0-F1
#
_entry.id   AF-A0A3L7PAR0-F1
#
_cell.length_a   1.000
_cell.length_b   1.000
_cell.length_c   1.000
_cell.angle_alpha   90.00
_cell.angle_beta   90.00
_cell.angle_gamma   90.00
#
_symmetry.space_group_name_H-M   'P 1'
#
loop_
_entity.id
_entity.type
_entity.pdbx_description
1 polymer ?
#
loop_
_entity_poly.entity_id
_entity_poly.type
_entity_poly.pdbx_seq_one_letter_code
_entity_poly.pdbx_strand_id
1 'polypeptide(L)'
;MNEMEILARVIDLPAEYQVSLPGGLSICRLSENHFQVEYEMTVGDETELRDKSFKSAEAAVKFFVDKRHARKLGSDYFTADLDNDSET
;
A
#
# COMPACT_ATOMS: atom_id res chain seq x y z
N MET A 1 -12.70 -4.00 6.88
CA MET A 1 -11.43 -4.08 7.61
C MET A 1 -10.96 -2.67 7.89
N ASN A 2 -11.09 -2.25 9.15
CA ASN A 2 -10.78 -0.92 9.66
C ASN A 2 -9.27 -0.74 9.88
N GLU A 3 -8.79 0.51 9.79
CA GLU A 3 -7.37 0.88 9.98
C GLU A 3 -6.82 0.40 11.34
N MET A 4 -7.61 0.54 12.41
CA MET A 4 -7.28 0.04 13.75
C MET A 4 -7.11 -1.48 13.82
N GLU A 5 -7.86 -2.26 13.04
CA GLU A 5 -7.72 -3.72 13.00
C GLU A 5 -6.43 -4.14 12.29
N ILE A 6 -6.02 -3.39 11.27
CA ILE A 6 -4.76 -3.62 10.55
C ILE A 6 -3.59 -3.26 11.46
N LEU A 7 -3.67 -2.14 12.19
CA LEU A 7 -2.68 -1.73 13.18
C LEU A 7 -2.50 -2.79 14.27
N ALA A 8 -3.61 -3.23 14.87
CA ALA A 8 -3.59 -4.25 15.92
C ALA A 8 -2.97 -5.55 15.41
N ARG A 9 -3.33 -6.00 14.19
CA ARG A 9 -2.70 -7.18 13.60
C ARG A 9 -1.20 -6.96 13.44
N VAL A 10 -0.76 -5.87 12.82
CA VAL A 10 0.67 -5.60 12.51
C VAL A 10 1.55 -5.49 13.77
N ILE A 11 1.02 -4.92 14.86
CA ILE A 11 1.75 -4.83 16.14
C ILE A 11 1.86 -6.20 16.81
N ASP A 12 0.79 -6.99 16.74
CA ASP A 12 0.70 -8.34 17.34
C ASP A 12 1.42 -9.40 16.50
N LEU A 13 1.84 -9.07 15.27
CA LEU A 13 2.56 -9.99 14.41
C LEU A 13 3.90 -10.41 15.02
N PRO A 14 4.24 -11.71 14.99
CA PRO A 14 5.60 -12.15 15.25
C PRO A 14 6.55 -11.56 14.19
N ALA A 15 7.83 -11.45 14.54
CA ALA A 15 8.86 -11.09 13.57
C ALA A 15 8.84 -12.07 12.39
N GLU A 16 9.15 -11.56 11.19
CA GLU A 16 9.10 -12.28 9.91
C GLU A 16 7.70 -12.62 9.39
N TYR A 17 6.64 -12.08 10.00
CA TYR A 17 5.29 -12.23 9.48
C TYR A 17 4.92 -11.13 8.48
N GLN A 18 4.25 -11.52 7.40
CA GLN A 18 3.78 -10.68 6.32
C GLN A 18 2.25 -10.70 6.21
N VAL A 19 1.65 -9.54 6.07
CA VAL A 19 0.25 -9.37 5.65
C VAL A 19 0.25 -8.85 4.22
N SER A 20 -0.20 -9.66 3.28
CA SER A 20 -0.31 -9.29 1.87
C SER A 20 -1.76 -9.10 1.46
N LEU A 21 -2.03 -8.00 0.76
CA LEU A 21 -3.31 -7.73 0.09
C LEU A 21 -3.16 -7.94 -1.42
N PRO A 22 -4.27 -8.26 -2.12
CA PRO A 22 -4.26 -8.41 -3.56
C PRO A 22 -3.78 -7.13 -4.28
N GLY A 23 -2.96 -7.32 -5.31
CA GLY A 23 -2.32 -6.24 -6.06
C GLY A 23 -1.16 -5.59 -5.30
N GLY A 24 -0.18 -6.42 -4.96
CA GLY A 24 1.17 -6.04 -4.55
C GLY A 24 1.30 -5.03 -3.41
N LEU A 25 0.30 -4.94 -2.53
CA LEU A 25 0.37 -4.15 -1.31
C LEU A 25 0.54 -5.08 -0.12
N SER A 26 1.70 -5.08 0.51
CA SER A 26 1.98 -5.92 1.68
C SER A 26 2.72 -5.15 2.78
N ILE A 27 2.55 -5.60 4.02
CA ILE A 27 3.25 -5.07 5.19
C ILE A 27 3.87 -6.23 5.98
N CYS A 28 5.15 -6.11 6.26
CA CYS A 28 5.96 -7.10 6.98
C CYS A 28 6.57 -6.48 8.24
N ARG A 29 6.63 -7.26 9.32
CA ARG A 29 7.46 -6.94 10.48
C ARG A 29 8.77 -7.71 10.38
N LEU A 30 9.88 -7.04 10.08
CA LEU A 30 11.20 -7.67 9.99
C LEU A 30 11.84 -7.87 11.36
N SER A 31 11.64 -6.93 12.28
CA SER A 31 12.11 -7.03 13.67
C SER A 31 11.25 -6.16 14.59
N GLU A 32 11.57 -6.11 15.89
CA GLU A 32 10.76 -5.42 16.89
C GLU A 32 10.41 -3.97 16.49
N ASN A 33 11.38 -3.27 15.88
CA ASN A 33 11.29 -1.88 15.45
C ASN A 33 11.65 -1.70 13.97
N HIS A 34 11.40 -2.72 13.14
CA HIS A 34 11.62 -2.64 11.70
C HIS A 34 10.43 -3.25 10.97
N PHE A 35 9.75 -2.41 10.22
CA PHE A 35 8.59 -2.75 9.42
C PHE A 35 8.88 -2.38 7.96
N GLN A 36 8.41 -3.17 7.02
CA GLN A 36 8.56 -2.92 5.60
C GLN A 36 7.20 -2.97 4.95
N VAL A 37 6.89 -1.99 4.10
CA VAL A 37 5.67 -1.96 3.31
C VAL A 37 6.05 -2.05 1.85
N GLU A 38 5.60 -3.08 1.17
CA GLU A 38 5.69 -3.24 -0.28
C GLU A 38 4.39 -2.73 -0.92
N TYR A 39 4.50 -2.01 -2.02
CA TYR A 39 3.37 -1.43 -2.74
C TYR A 39 3.68 -1.33 -4.24
N GLU A 40 2.67 -1.56 -5.06
CA GLU A 40 2.74 -1.27 -6.50
C GLU A 40 2.63 0.25 -6.74
N MET A 41 3.46 0.74 -7.64
CA MET A 41 3.40 2.10 -8.14
C MET A 41 3.45 2.08 -9.66
N THR A 42 2.46 2.68 -10.30
CA THR A 42 2.44 2.86 -11.75
C THR A 42 3.25 4.11 -12.10
N VAL A 43 4.27 3.95 -12.93
CA VAL A 43 5.12 5.03 -13.42
C VAL A 43 5.07 4.98 -14.96
N GLY A 44 4.27 5.85 -15.56
CA GLY A 44 3.96 5.76 -16.99
C GLY A 44 3.05 4.57 -17.28
N ASP A 45 3.45 3.71 -18.22
CA ASP A 45 2.76 2.48 -18.59
C ASP A 45 3.22 1.23 -17.80
N GLU A 46 4.25 1.37 -16.96
CA GLU A 46 4.83 0.26 -16.21
C GLU A 46 4.37 0.26 -14.74
N THR A 47 4.05 -0.93 -14.22
CA THR A 47 3.77 -1.14 -12.80
C THR A 47 5.01 -1.70 -12.13
N GLU A 48 5.61 -0.93 -11.23
CA GLU A 48 6.78 -1.34 -10.45
C GLU A 48 6.38 -1.68 -9.01
N LEU A 49 6.94 -2.77 -8.47
CA LEU A 49 6.89 -3.05 -7.04
C LEU A 49 7.96 -2.23 -6.33
N ARG A 50 7.55 -1.46 -5.32
CA ARG A 50 8.43 -0.67 -4.47
C ARG A 50 8.23 -1.03 -3.02
N ASP A 51 9.28 -0.92 -2.24
CA ASP A 51 9.20 -1.13 -0.80
C ASP A 51 9.68 0.11 -0.02
N LYS A 52 9.20 0.21 1.21
CA LYS A 52 9.58 1.28 2.14
C LYS A 52 9.65 0.77 3.56
N SER A 53 10.79 0.99 4.21
CA SER A 53 11.02 0.62 5.60
C SER A 53 10.64 1.73 6.58
N PHE A 54 10.15 1.30 7.75
CA PHE A 54 9.70 2.15 8.85
C PHE A 54 10.24 1.60 10.18
N LYS A 55 10.54 2.51 11.11
CA LYS A 55 10.96 2.16 12.47
C LYS A 55 9.80 2.00 13.46
N SER A 56 8.58 2.31 13.03
CA SER A 56 7.40 2.37 13.89
C SER A 56 6.22 1.69 13.19
N ALA A 57 5.53 0.82 13.91
CA ALA A 57 4.34 0.12 13.41
C ALA A 57 3.25 1.09 12.95
N GLU A 58 2.99 2.14 13.74
CA GLU A 58 2.02 3.20 13.39
C GLU A 58 2.35 3.87 12.05
N ALA A 59 3.62 4.24 11.82
CA ALA A 59 4.03 4.89 10.58
C ALA A 59 3.89 3.94 9.38
N ALA A 60 4.26 2.66 9.55
CA ALA A 60 4.11 1.64 8.51
C ALA A 60 2.64 1.40 8.15
N VAL A 61 1.78 1.26 9.16
CA VAL A 61 0.35 1.01 8.98
C VAL A 61 -0.35 2.21 8.38
N LYS A 62 -0.03 3.43 8.84
CA LYS A 62 -0.56 4.65 8.25
C LYS A 62 -0.22 4.75 6.77
N PHE A 63 1.03 4.46 6.40
CA PHE A 63 1.45 4.44 4.99
C PHE A 63 0.75 3.34 4.18
N PHE A 64 0.60 2.15 4.75
CA PHE A 64 -0.11 1.03 4.12
C PHE A 64 -1.58 1.36 3.86
N VAL A 65 -2.27 1.98 4.82
CA VAL A 65 -3.68 2.39 4.64
C VAL A 65 -3.80 3.54 3.65
N ASP A 66 -2.88 4.51 3.69
CA ASP A 66 -2.81 5.58 2.70
C ASP A 66 -2.66 5.02 1.27
N LYS A 67 -1.74 4.07 1.05
CA LYS A 67 -1.58 3.37 -0.23
C LYS A 67 -2.81 2.57 -0.64
N ARG A 68 -3.47 1.91 0.31
CA ARG A 68 -4.73 1.19 0.06
C ARG A 68 -5.85 2.14 -0.37
N HIS A 69 -5.99 3.28 0.30
CA HIS A 69 -6.97 4.31 -0.05
C HIS A 69 -6.64 4.94 -1.40
N ALA A 70 -5.38 5.25 -1.66
CA ALA A 70 -4.91 5.76 -2.95
C ALA A 70 -5.19 4.77 -4.10
N ARG A 71 -5.09 3.45 -3.90
CA ARG A 71 -5.53 2.46 -4.91
C ARG A 71 -7.05 2.43 -5.09
N LYS A 72 -7.80 2.46 -3.98
CA LYS A 72 -9.27 2.46 -4.04
C LYS A 72 -9.81 3.71 -4.75
N LEU A 73 -9.17 4.85 -4.51
CA LEU A 73 -9.45 6.12 -5.19
C LEU A 73 -8.85 6.17 -6.59
N GLY A 74 -7.70 5.53 -6.83
CA GLY A 74 -7.05 5.44 -8.13
C GLY A 74 -7.89 4.65 -9.14
N SER A 75 -8.64 3.64 -8.71
CA SER A 75 -9.68 3.01 -9.55
C SER A 75 -10.80 3.97 -9.96
N ASP A 76 -11.12 4.96 -9.11
CA ASP A 76 -12.10 6.00 -9.43
C ASP A 76 -11.48 7.16 -10.24
N TYR A 77 -10.19 7.45 -10.05
CA TYR A 77 -9.50 8.57 -10.71
C TYR A 77 -8.92 8.23 -12.08
N PHE A 78 -8.62 6.96 -12.37
CA PHE A 78 -8.13 6.54 -13.69
C PHE A 78 -9.23 6.49 -14.77
N THR A 79 -10.48 6.79 -14.42
CA THR A 79 -11.61 6.85 -15.37
C THR A 79 -12.10 8.29 -15.62
N ALA A 80 -11.25 9.30 -15.38
CA ALA A 80 -11.66 10.71 -15.50
C ALA A 80 -10.79 11.58 -16.42
N ASP A 81 -9.82 11.05 -17.19
CA ASP A 81 -9.06 11.85 -18.17
C ASP A 81 -8.69 11.11 -19.47
N LEU A 82 -9.44 10.05 -19.82
CA LEU A 82 -9.32 9.38 -21.12
C LEU A 82 -10.67 9.28 -21.84
N ASP A 83 -11.49 10.33 -21.74
CA ASP A 83 -12.59 10.55 -22.67
C ASP A 83 -12.37 11.86 -23.41
N ASN A 84 -11.68 11.71 -24.54
CA ASN A 84 -12.06 12.30 -25.82
C ASN A 84 -12.11 13.83 -25.96
N ASP A 85 -11.10 14.38 -26.64
CA ASP A 85 -11.40 15.01 -27.93
C ASP A 85 -10.24 14.77 -28.91
N SER A 86 -10.36 13.66 -29.64
CA SER A 86 -9.76 13.57 -30.97
C SER A 86 -10.80 14.08 -31.97
N GLU A 87 -10.69 15.33 -32.41
CA GLU A 87 -11.35 15.77 -33.65
C GLU A 87 -10.40 16.61 -34.51
N THR A 88 -9.87 15.91 -35.53
CA THR A 88 -9.52 16.32 -36.91
C THR A 88 -8.53 17.47 -37.18
#